data_AF-A0A833PJJ0-F1
#
_entry.id   AF-A0A833PJJ0-F1
#
_cell.length_a   1.000
_cell.length_b   1.000
_cell.length_c   1.000
_cell.angle_alpha   90.00
_cell.angle_beta   90.00
_cell.angle_gamma   90.00
#
_symmetry.space_group_name_H-M   'P 1'
#
loop_
_entity.id
_entity.type
_entity.pdbx_description
1 polymer ?
#
loop_
_entity_poly.entity_id
_entity_poly.type
_entity_poly.pdbx_seq_one_letter_code
_entity_poly.pdbx_strand_id
1 'polypeptide(L)'
;MRFGKLFLAGDAAHIVPPTGAKGLNLAASDIAYLAHALIDFYHNDSEKGIEEYSEKCLKRVWKAERFSWWMTHLLHRFDSESEFDHRIKQAELSYILESNAGLTTLAENYVGLPYEIKGFDSENV
;
A
#
# COMPACT_ATOMS: atom_id res chain seq x y z
N MET A 1 -13.86 -3.67 1.74
CA MET A 1 -13.96 -2.31 1.15
C MET A 1 -15.19 -2.15 0.23
N ARG A 2 -16.11 -3.12 0.19
CA ARG A 2 -17.39 -3.04 -0.54
C ARG A 2 -18.52 -3.54 0.37
N PHE A 3 -19.68 -2.90 0.31
CA PHE A 3 -20.93 -3.37 0.93
C PHE A 3 -22.09 -3.17 -0.05
N GLY A 4 -22.57 -4.25 -0.68
CA GLY A 4 -23.55 -4.16 -1.76
C GLY A 4 -23.03 -3.32 -2.92
N LYS A 5 -23.67 -2.16 -3.17
CA LYS A 5 -23.29 -1.18 -4.20
C LYS A 5 -22.42 -0.03 -3.68
N LEU A 6 -22.08 -0.02 -2.39
CA LEU A 6 -21.19 0.97 -1.78
C LEU A 6 -19.73 0.48 -1.84
N PHE A 7 -18.82 1.36 -2.27
CA PHE A 7 -17.38 1.11 -2.32
C PHE A 7 -16.64 2.20 -1.54
N LEU A 8 -15.65 1.79 -0.74
CA LEU A 8 -14.77 2.70 -0.02
C LEU A 8 -13.40 2.75 -0.71
N ALA A 9 -12.80 3.94 -0.79
CA ALA A 9 -11.48 4.17 -1.36
C ALA A 9 -10.75 5.28 -0.59
N GLY A 10 -9.42 5.20 -0.54
CA GLY A 10 -8.58 6.18 0.17
C GLY A 10 -8.89 6.24 1.67
N ASP A 11 -8.87 7.45 2.24
CA ASP A 11 -9.04 7.69 3.69
C ASP A 11 -10.38 7.20 4.25
N ALA A 12 -11.40 6.99 3.41
CA ALA A 12 -12.65 6.35 3.83
C ALA A 12 -12.48 4.86 4.16
N ALA A 13 -11.37 4.24 3.75
CA ALA A 13 -11.08 2.82 3.90
C ALA A 13 -9.84 2.53 4.77
N HIS A 14 -8.80 3.37 4.74
CA HIS A 14 -7.54 3.15 5.46
C HIS A 14 -6.84 4.47 5.77
N ILE A 15 -6.04 4.49 6.84
CA ILE A 15 -5.26 5.66 7.28
C ILE A 15 -3.87 5.18 7.68
N VAL A 16 -2.84 5.77 7.07
CA VAL A 16 -1.42 5.44 7.34
C VAL A 16 -0.71 6.58 8.07
N PRO A 17 0.27 6.29 8.93
CA PRO A 17 1.21 7.31 9.41
C PRO A 17 1.92 7.99 8.23
N PRO A 18 2.10 9.33 8.26
CA PRO A 18 2.67 10.06 7.13
C PRO A 18 4.14 9.71 6.84
N THR A 19 4.83 9.06 7.77
CA THR A 19 6.24 8.64 7.67
C THR A 19 6.55 7.82 6.42
N GLY A 20 5.60 6.99 5.97
CA GLY A 20 5.77 6.18 4.76
C GLY A 20 5.42 6.92 3.46
N ALA A 21 4.83 8.11 3.54
CA ALA A 21 4.29 8.88 2.40
C ALA A 21 3.34 8.06 1.50
N LYS A 22 2.48 7.22 2.10
CA LYS A 22 1.63 6.26 1.35
C LYS A 22 0.17 6.64 1.18
N GLY A 23 -0.41 7.52 1.99
CA GLY A 23 -1.87 7.76 2.01
C GLY A 23 -2.46 8.08 0.64
N LEU A 24 -2.02 9.18 0.01
CA LEU A 24 -2.49 9.56 -1.33
C LEU A 24 -2.17 8.50 -2.40
N ASN A 25 -1.01 7.85 -2.31
CA ASN A 25 -0.60 6.81 -3.25
C ASN A 25 -1.48 5.55 -3.16
N LEU A 26 -1.95 5.19 -1.95
CA LEU A 26 -2.90 4.11 -1.75
C LEU A 26 -4.29 4.47 -2.29
N ALA A 27 -4.75 5.70 -2.02
CA ALA A 27 -6.01 6.20 -2.59
C ALA A 27 -5.99 6.15 -4.13
N ALA A 28 -4.87 6.56 -4.76
CA ALA A 28 -4.71 6.48 -6.21
C ALA A 28 -4.81 5.04 -6.73
N SER A 29 -4.22 4.06 -6.03
CA SER A 29 -4.34 2.66 -6.42
C SER A 29 -5.74 2.09 -6.23
N ASP A 30 -6.45 2.44 -5.16
CA ASP A 30 -7.84 2.02 -4.97
C ASP A 30 -8.74 2.52 -6.10
N ILE A 31 -8.59 3.78 -6.47
CA ILE A 31 -9.34 4.38 -7.57
C ILE A 31 -9.00 3.71 -8.90
N ALA A 32 -7.74 3.39 -9.15
CA ALA A 32 -7.35 2.64 -10.34
C ALA A 32 -8.05 1.27 -10.39
N TYR A 33 -8.02 0.51 -9.29
CA TYR A 33 -8.71 -0.79 -9.24
C TYR A 33 -10.23 -0.68 -9.38
N LEU A 34 -10.84 0.31 -8.73
CA LEU A 34 -12.28 0.53 -8.81
C LEU A 34 -12.70 0.97 -10.21
N ALA A 35 -11.95 1.86 -10.85
CA ALA A 35 -12.21 2.31 -12.22
C ALA A 35 -12.16 1.13 -13.20
N HIS A 36 -11.13 0.28 -13.13
CA HIS A 36 -11.05 -0.93 -13.94
C HIS A 36 -12.24 -1.88 -13.70
N ALA A 37 -12.62 -2.08 -12.43
CA ALA A 37 -13.76 -2.93 -12.08
C ALA A 37 -15.09 -2.40 -12.61
N LEU A 38 -15.31 -1.08 -12.53
CA LEU A 38 -16.53 -0.44 -13.03
C LEU A 38 -16.58 -0.43 -14.57
N ILE A 39 -15.45 -0.18 -15.24
CA ILE A 39 -15.36 -0.25 -16.70
C ILE A 39 -15.73 -1.66 -17.18
N ASP A 40 -15.15 -2.70 -16.58
CA ASP A 40 -15.43 -4.09 -16.94
C ASP A 40 -16.90 -4.47 -16.70
N PHE A 41 -17.48 -4.00 -15.60
CA PHE A 41 -18.90 -4.21 -15.31
C PHE A 41 -19.82 -3.56 -16.35
N TYR A 42 -19.57 -2.30 -16.73
CA TYR A 42 -20.45 -1.59 -17.65
C TYR A 42 -20.25 -1.95 -19.12
N HIS A 43 -19.02 -2.29 -19.54
CA HIS A 43 -18.74 -2.62 -20.95
C HIS A 43 -18.87 -4.10 -21.26
N ASN A 44 -18.56 -4.99 -20.30
CA ASN A 44 -18.49 -6.43 -20.53
C ASN A 44 -19.49 -7.24 -19.70
N ASP A 45 -20.38 -6.59 -18.94
CA ASP A 45 -21.36 -7.23 -18.05
C ASP A 45 -20.69 -8.19 -17.03
N SER A 46 -19.46 -7.86 -16.63
CA SER A 46 -18.60 -8.69 -15.78
C SER A 46 -18.56 -8.16 -14.35
N GLU A 47 -19.09 -8.93 -13.40
CA GLU A 47 -19.03 -8.57 -11.97
C GLU A 47 -17.69 -8.92 -11.30
N LYS A 48 -16.81 -9.66 -11.99
CA LYS A 48 -15.59 -10.22 -11.41
C LYS A 48 -14.69 -9.15 -10.79
N GLY A 49 -14.45 -8.04 -11.49
CA GLY A 49 -13.63 -6.94 -10.97
C GLY A 49 -14.22 -6.31 -9.71
N ILE A 50 -15.55 -6.20 -9.65
CA ILE A 50 -16.32 -5.63 -8.55
C ILE A 50 -16.31 -6.57 -7.33
N GLU A 51 -16.34 -7.89 -7.52
CA GLU A 51 -16.21 -8.90 -6.47
C GLU A 51 -14.80 -8.93 -5.88
N GLU A 52 -13.77 -8.88 -6.72
CA GLU A 52 -12.36 -8.95 -6.31
C GLU A 52 -11.82 -7.62 -5.75
N TYR A 53 -12.54 -6.50 -5.91
CA TYR A 53 -12.08 -5.15 -5.56
C TYR A 53 -11.47 -5.06 -4.16
N SER A 54 -12.18 -5.56 -3.15
CA SER A 54 -11.74 -5.47 -1.76
C SER A 54 -10.45 -6.26 -1.52
N GLU A 55 -10.35 -7.45 -2.09
CA GLU A 55 -9.18 -8.31 -1.90
C GLU A 55 -7.93 -7.68 -2.55
N LYS A 56 -8.06 -7.17 -3.78
CA LYS A 56 -6.98 -6.52 -4.53
C LYS A 56 -6.46 -5.27 -3.82
N CYS A 57 -7.35 -4.41 -3.33
CA CYS A 57 -6.95 -3.21 -2.59
C CYS A 57 -6.23 -3.59 -1.29
N LEU A 58 -6.80 -4.51 -0.49
CA LEU A 58 -6.26 -4.89 0.81
C LEU A 58 -4.86 -5.51 0.71
N LYS A 59 -4.55 -6.29 -0.34
CA LYS A 59 -3.19 -6.82 -0.58
C LYS A 59 -2.14 -5.72 -0.65
N ARG A 60 -2.49 -4.56 -1.20
CA ARG A 60 -1.59 -3.40 -1.33
C ARG A 60 -1.58 -2.55 -0.06
N VAL A 61 -2.76 -2.27 0.49
CA VAL A 61 -2.92 -1.49 1.73
C VAL A 61 -2.06 -2.09 2.83
N TRP A 62 -2.14 -3.41 3.07
CA TRP A 62 -1.36 -4.05 4.13
C TRP A 62 0.15 -3.98 3.93
N LYS A 63 0.65 -4.01 2.69
CA LYS A 63 2.09 -3.84 2.41
C LYS A 63 2.55 -2.42 2.72
N ALA A 64 1.74 -1.42 2.38
CA ALA A 64 2.02 -0.02 2.66
C ALA A 64 1.86 0.35 4.15
N GLU A 65 0.88 -0.22 4.84
CA GLU A 65 0.70 -0.12 6.30
C GLU A 65 1.92 -0.67 7.02
N ARG A 66 2.34 -1.91 6.69
CA ARG A 66 3.55 -2.53 7.24
C ARG A 66 4.78 -1.64 7.04
N PHE A 67 4.96 -1.08 5.85
CA PHE A 67 6.08 -0.18 5.56
C PHE A 67 6.01 1.12 6.37
N SER A 68 4.85 1.76 6.43
CA SER A 68 4.65 3.01 7.15
C SER A 68 4.82 2.82 8.66
N TRP A 69 4.32 1.70 9.20
CA TRP A 69 4.54 1.27 10.57
C TRP A 69 6.02 1.05 10.87
N TRP A 70 6.74 0.31 10.00
CA TRP A 70 8.17 0.04 10.16
C TRP A 70 9.01 1.32 10.16
N MET A 71 8.77 2.23 9.20
CA MET A 71 9.45 3.53 9.15
C MET A 71 9.15 4.39 10.37
N THR A 72 7.91 4.37 10.86
CA THR A 72 7.52 5.13 12.07
C THR A 72 8.27 4.60 13.28
N HIS A 73 8.34 3.28 13.47
CA HIS A 73 9.07 2.68 14.59
C HIS A 73 10.58 2.90 14.49
N LEU A 74 11.15 2.82 13.29
CA LEU A 74 12.59 2.99 13.10
C LEU A 74 13.05 4.43 13.33
N LEU A 75 12.23 5.43 12.95
CA LEU A 75 12.64 6.83 12.90
C LEU A 75 12.14 7.71 14.06
N HIS A 76 11.19 7.24 14.87
CA HIS A 76 10.68 8.00 16.02
C HIS A 76 11.15 7.42 17.35
N ARG A 77 11.18 8.27 18.38
CA ARG A 77 11.31 7.86 19.78
C ARG A 77 9.93 7.82 20.41
N PHE A 78 9.66 6.79 21.20
CA PHE A 78 8.41 6.67 21.96
C PHE A 78 8.72 6.72 23.46
N ASP A 79 7.85 7.37 24.24
CA ASP A 79 8.08 7.60 25.67
C ASP A 79 8.17 6.30 26.49
N SER A 80 7.62 5.20 25.97
CA SER A 80 7.64 3.88 26.60
C SER A 80 8.90 3.06 26.28
N GLU A 81 9.84 3.58 25.48
CA GLU A 81 11.01 2.82 25.02
C GLU A 81 12.14 2.81 26.05
N SER A 82 12.76 1.64 26.19
CA SER A 82 13.96 1.47 26.99
C SER A 82 15.23 1.80 26.20
N GLU A 83 16.36 1.91 26.90
CA GLU A 83 17.67 2.06 26.25
C GLU A 83 18.00 0.86 25.34
N PHE A 84 17.54 -0.35 25.70
CA PHE A 84 17.70 -1.54 24.85
C PHE A 84 16.97 -1.38 23.52
N ASP A 85 15.72 -0.90 23.53
CA ASP A 85 14.95 -0.66 22.31
C ASP A 85 15.65 0.36 21.40
N HIS A 86 16.25 1.39 21.99
CA HIS A 86 17.02 2.38 21.24
C HIS A 86 18.24 1.76 20.54
N ARG A 87 18.96 0.88 21.24
CA ARG A 87 20.11 0.16 20.66
C ARG A 87 19.70 -0.79 19.55
N ILE A 88 18.56 -1.46 19.68
CA ILE A 88 18.01 -2.32 18.61
C ILE A 88 17.66 -1.48 17.38
N LYS A 89 17.01 -0.32 17.54
CA LYS A 89 16.71 0.57 16.40
C LYS A 89 17.97 1.07 15.69
N GLN A 90 19.00 1.42 16.45
CA GLN A 90 20.29 1.84 15.86
C GLN A 90 20.92 0.70 15.06
N ALA A 91 20.95 -0.51 15.61
CA ALA A 91 21.48 -1.68 14.91
C ALA A 91 20.69 -2.01 13.64
N GLU A 92 19.35 -1.94 13.70
CA GLU A 92 18.47 -2.14 12.54
C GLU A 92 18.73 -1.09 11.45
N LEU A 93 18.84 0.19 11.83
CA LEU A 93 19.12 1.27 10.89
C LEU A 93 20.50 1.10 10.23
N SER A 94 21.54 0.78 11.01
CA SER A 94 22.87 0.46 10.48
C SER A 94 22.82 -0.70 9.49
N TYR A 95 22.14 -1.80 9.84
CA TYR A 95 22.00 -2.94 8.94
C TYR A 95 21.31 -2.56 7.62
N ILE A 96 20.20 -1.82 7.68
CA ILE A 96 19.45 -1.41 6.49
C ILE A 96 20.32 -0.56 5.58
N LEU A 97 21.07 0.39 6.13
CA LEU A 97 21.84 1.37 5.36
C LEU A 97 23.17 0.82 4.85
N GLU A 98 23.75 -0.18 5.51
CA GLU A 98 25.04 -0.77 5.14
C GLU A 98 24.90 -2.03 4.28
N SER A 99 23.69 -2.62 4.20
CA SER A 99 23.39 -3.79 3.39
C SER A 99 22.67 -3.45 2.09
N ASN A 100 23.15 -3.97 0.97
CA ASN A 100 22.46 -3.85 -0.32
C ASN A 100 21.03 -4.43 -0.27
N ALA A 101 20.82 -5.55 0.45
CA ALA A 101 19.49 -6.14 0.59
C ALA A 101 18.56 -5.27 1.43
N GLY A 102 19.09 -4.64 2.49
CA GLY A 102 18.37 -3.68 3.32
C GLY A 102 17.95 -2.45 2.53
N LEU A 103 18.90 -1.82 1.82
CA LEU A 103 18.65 -0.69 0.93
C LEU A 103 17.63 -1.03 -0.17
N THR A 104 17.70 -2.22 -0.76
CA THR A 104 16.75 -2.67 -1.78
C THR A 104 15.33 -2.76 -1.22
N THR A 105 15.19 -3.36 -0.02
CA THR A 105 13.90 -3.49 0.67
C THR A 105 13.32 -2.11 1.01
N LEU A 106 14.15 -1.18 1.48
CA LEU A 106 13.72 0.20 1.72
C LEU A 106 13.28 0.88 0.42
N ALA A 107 14.11 0.80 -0.63
CA ALA A 107 13.88 1.49 -1.89
C ALA A 107 12.61 1.03 -2.60
N GLU A 108 12.40 -0.28 -2.78
CA GLU A 108 11.22 -0.81 -3.47
C GLU A 108 9.91 -0.44 -2.77
N ASN A 109 9.92 -0.43 -1.43
CA ASN A 109 8.75 -0.05 -0.66
C ASN A 109 8.56 1.47 -0.72
N TYR A 110 9.63 2.27 -0.70
CA TYR A 110 9.55 3.73 -0.75
C TYR A 110 9.05 4.26 -2.09
N VAL A 111 9.53 3.72 -3.21
CA VAL A 111 9.02 4.09 -4.56
C VAL A 111 7.63 3.53 -4.85
N GLY A 112 7.23 2.48 -4.12
CA GLY A 112 5.92 1.86 -4.23
C GLY A 112 5.96 0.58 -5.07
N LEU A 113 5.27 -0.44 -4.57
CA LEU A 113 5.23 -1.76 -5.20
C LEU A 113 4.37 -1.75 -6.48
N PRO A 114 4.52 -2.72 -7.39
CA PRO A 114 3.72 -2.79 -8.62
C PRO A 114 2.21 -2.88 -8.38
N TYR A 115 1.42 -2.42 -9.34
CA TYR A 115 -0.04 -2.51 -9.32
C TYR A 115 -0.47 -3.87 -9.92
N GLU A 116 -1.52 -4.48 -9.37
CA GLU A 116 -2.11 -5.71 -9.92
C GLU A 116 -3.19 -5.38 -10.97
N ILE A 117 -2.84 -4.58 -11.96
CA ILE A 117 -3.73 -4.19 -13.07
C ILE A 117 -3.25 -4.88 -14.34
N LYS A 118 -4.15 -5.60 -15.03
CA LYS A 118 -3.90 -5.99 -16.42
C LYS A 118 -4.08 -4.75 -17.28
N GLY A 119 -3.09 -4.45 -18.13
CA GLY A 119 -3.17 -3.31 -19.04
C GLY A 119 -4.47 -3.36 -19.85
N PHE A 120 -5.03 -2.18 -20.17
CA PHE A 120 -6.07 -2.11 -21.19
C PHE A 120 -5.42 -2.53 -22.50
N ASP A 121 -5.74 -3.71 -23.01
CA ASP A 121 -5.37 -4.06 -24.38
C ASP A 121 -6.02 -3.00 -25.28
N SER A 122 -5.19 -2.17 -25.91
CA SER A 122 -5.59 -1.02 -26.71
C SER A 122 -6.12 -1.44 -28.09
N GLU A 123 -6.76 -2.60 -28.22
CA GLU A 123 -7.15 -3.17 -29.51
C GLU A 123 -8.58 -2.84 -29.96
N ASN A 124 -9.35 -2.01 -29.24
CA ASN A 124 -10.70 -1.64 -29.67
C ASN A 124 -11.03 -0.15 -29.44
N VAL A 125 -10.25 0.74 -30.07
CA VAL A 125 -10.69 2.12 -30.36
C VAL A 125 -10.58 2.36 -31.86
#